data_AF-A0A8H3BDI0-F1
#
_entry.id   AF-A0A8H3BDI0-F1
#
_cell.length_a   1.000
_cell.length_b   1.000
_cell.length_c   1.000
_cell.angle_alpha   90.00
_cell.angle_beta   90.00
_cell.angle_gamma   90.00
#
_symmetry.space_group_name_H-M   'P 1'
#
loop_
_entity.id
_entity.type
_entity.pdbx_description
1 polymer ?
#
loop_
_entity_poly.entity_id
_entity_poly.type
_entity_poly.pdbx_seq_one_letter_code
_entity_poly.pdbx_strand_id
1 'polypeptide(L)'
;MLGLPRRTVTLTVLLTLVSHATLASADELETLYDRRDLLTEFELELGNRSLITSRAFAPHYREMYPGYLGGANGIGIAVIGIDAGLSENNKTGNVSKIVDAYERVHNQHNGIIFDGNYGKDFINSLLDLELLALNTQFPANQTTKDIFGFHLDGSRRMTFTNTLSKVIRWDFVVSLADSYPIRLQTLAAPLPDLIEVGTVLAEAANDRSVIAAKLTGGRVFWSSDYMIHRTNRTVTTVKMLSNRTSTSKCTNSEGPYNFHLSDEAVYTYTTGAEYEDMFAALDYNIIPGIITDYNGTVLDCGTVAADGIDTYAGGVEADDIGMAAM
;
A
#
# COMPACT_ATOMS: atom_id res chain seq x y z
N MET A 1 12.57 -0.67 5.41
CA MET A 1 13.28 -1.22 6.60
C MET A 1 12.45 -2.22 7.45
N LEU A 2 11.15 -2.44 7.22
CA LEU A 2 10.31 -3.32 8.08
C LEU A 2 10.25 -4.81 7.67
N GLY A 3 10.99 -5.24 6.64
CA GLY A 3 10.81 -6.57 6.01
C GLY A 3 11.26 -7.77 6.86
N LEU A 4 12.28 -7.61 7.71
CA LEU A 4 12.78 -8.66 8.60
C LEU A 4 11.81 -8.98 9.75
N PRO A 5 11.33 -8.01 10.55
CA PRO A 5 10.44 -8.32 11.67
C PRO A 5 9.10 -8.92 11.21
N ARG A 6 8.54 -8.47 10.08
CA ARG A 6 7.25 -8.99 9.56
C ARG A 6 7.33 -10.47 9.17
N ARG A 7 8.41 -10.90 8.50
CA ARG A 7 8.62 -12.30 8.09
C ARG A 7 8.84 -13.25 9.27
N THR A 8 9.59 -12.81 10.27
CA THR A 8 9.88 -13.61 11.48
C THR A 8 8.62 -13.87 12.30
N VAL A 9 7.70 -12.90 12.34
CA VAL A 9 6.45 -12.96 13.11
C VAL A 9 5.39 -13.83 12.44
N THR A 10 5.17 -13.71 11.12
CA THR A 10 4.25 -14.60 10.38
C THR A 10 4.61 -16.07 10.56
N LEU A 11 5.91 -16.39 10.55
CA LEU A 11 6.40 -17.75 10.76
C LEU A 11 6.08 -18.26 12.19
N THR A 12 6.17 -17.40 13.20
CA THR A 12 5.85 -17.75 14.61
C THR A 12 4.37 -17.98 14.84
N VAL A 13 3.48 -17.19 14.23
CA VAL A 13 2.01 -17.41 14.28
C VAL A 13 1.64 -18.73 13.59
N LEU A 14 2.27 -19.03 12.45
CA LEU A 14 2.05 -20.29 11.74
C LEU A 14 2.51 -21.50 12.56
N LEU A 15 3.71 -21.43 13.17
CA LEU A 15 4.25 -22.48 14.02
C LEU A 15 3.41 -22.71 15.28
N THR A 16 2.88 -21.66 15.90
CA THR A 16 1.98 -21.79 17.07
C THR A 16 0.65 -22.45 16.70
N LEU A 17 0.08 -22.14 15.53
CA LEU A 17 -1.14 -22.82 15.03
C LEU A 17 -0.91 -24.30 14.70
N VAL A 18 0.20 -24.63 14.03
CA VAL A 18 0.55 -26.03 13.68
C VAL A 18 0.80 -26.89 14.93
N SER A 19 1.33 -26.29 16.00
CA SER A 19 1.56 -26.99 17.28
C SER A 19 0.28 -27.40 18.01
N HIS A 20 -0.87 -26.77 17.70
CA HIS A 20 -2.16 -27.07 18.34
C HIS A 20 -3.03 -28.08 17.57
N ALA A 21 -2.61 -28.51 16.36
CA ALA A 21 -3.39 -29.41 15.51
C ALA A 21 -3.05 -30.91 15.65
N THR A 22 -2.07 -31.30 16.48
CA THR A 22 -1.78 -32.71 16.73
C THR A 22 -2.58 -33.23 17.93
N LEU A 23 -3.78 -33.73 17.67
CA LEU A 23 -4.53 -34.61 18.59
C LEU A 23 -3.71 -35.90 18.79
N ALA A 24 -3.20 -36.11 20.00
CA ALA A 24 -2.47 -37.32 20.37
C ALA A 24 -3.45 -38.50 20.60
N SER A 25 -3.14 -39.67 20.02
CA SER A 25 -3.65 -40.96 20.49
C SER A 25 -2.77 -41.48 21.63
N ALA A 26 -3.41 -42.10 22.62
CA ALA A 26 -2.94 -42.19 24.00
C ALA A 26 -1.89 -43.27 24.34
N ASP A 27 -0.85 -43.52 23.52
CA ASP A 27 0.10 -44.63 23.82
C ASP A 27 1.61 -44.34 23.68
N GLU A 28 2.07 -43.08 23.65
CA GLU A 28 3.51 -42.78 23.62
C GLU A 28 3.95 -41.85 24.76
N LEU A 29 4.29 -42.43 25.91
CA LEU A 29 4.73 -41.71 27.12
C LEU A 29 6.27 -41.58 27.25
N GLU A 30 7.05 -41.96 26.23
CA GLU A 30 8.52 -41.81 26.22
C GLU A 30 9.05 -40.60 25.43
N THR A 31 8.21 -39.82 24.74
CA THR A 31 8.65 -38.61 24.00
C THR A 31 8.53 -37.28 24.77
N LEU A 32 8.19 -37.35 26.06
CA LEU A 32 7.91 -36.16 26.90
C LEU A 32 9.14 -35.46 27.50
N TYR A 33 10.34 -36.03 27.37
CA TYR A 33 11.58 -35.41 27.83
C TYR A 33 12.24 -34.54 26.75
N ASP A 34 12.16 -34.95 25.48
CA ASP A 34 12.72 -34.21 24.33
C ASP A 34 11.84 -33.00 23.93
N ARG A 35 10.51 -33.10 24.13
CA ARG A 35 9.59 -31.98 23.90
C ARG A 35 9.66 -30.87 24.95
N ARG A 36 10.18 -31.14 26.15
CA ARG A 36 10.28 -30.12 27.21
C ARG A 36 11.42 -29.15 26.96
N ASP A 37 12.55 -29.63 26.46
CA ASP A 37 13.67 -28.77 26.07
C ASP A 37 13.34 -27.96 24.80
N LEU A 38 12.61 -28.54 23.85
CA LEU A 38 12.07 -27.80 22.70
C LEU A 38 11.02 -26.75 23.12
N LEU A 39 10.19 -27.02 24.12
CA LEU A 39 9.20 -26.07 24.65
C LEU A 39 9.87 -24.93 25.41
N THR A 40 10.89 -25.19 26.23
CA THR A 40 11.61 -24.14 26.97
C THR A 40 12.45 -23.27 26.03
N GLU A 41 13.12 -23.85 25.03
CA GLU A 41 13.86 -23.10 24.02
C GLU A 41 12.90 -22.27 23.14
N PHE A 42 11.75 -22.83 22.77
CA PHE A 42 10.68 -22.12 22.07
C PHE A 42 10.06 -20.99 22.91
N GLU A 43 9.78 -21.21 24.20
CA GLU A 43 9.24 -20.18 25.10
C GLU A 43 10.23 -19.03 25.33
N LEU A 44 11.53 -19.34 25.43
CA LEU A 44 12.59 -18.37 25.58
C LEU A 44 12.81 -17.57 24.28
N GLU A 45 12.70 -18.25 23.13
CA GLU A 45 12.70 -17.60 21.82
C GLU A 45 11.46 -16.71 21.61
N LEU A 46 10.27 -17.15 22.04
CA LEU A 46 9.03 -16.37 22.00
C LEU A 46 9.11 -15.14 22.91
N GLY A 47 9.71 -15.27 24.09
CA GLY A 47 10.00 -14.17 25.00
C GLY A 47 10.95 -13.13 24.40
N ASN A 48 12.02 -13.58 23.75
CA ASN A 48 12.95 -12.67 23.06
C ASN A 48 12.31 -11.98 21.85
N ARG A 49 11.48 -12.70 21.07
CA ARG A 49 10.78 -12.15 19.91
C ARG A 49 9.70 -11.13 20.31
N SER A 50 8.94 -11.38 21.39
CA SER A 50 7.93 -10.44 21.91
C SER A 50 8.54 -9.15 22.45
N LEU A 51 9.75 -9.21 23.03
CA LEU A 51 10.51 -8.02 23.44
C LEU A 51 10.90 -7.15 22.23
N ILE A 52 11.32 -7.76 21.12
CA ILE A 52 11.70 -7.05 19.90
C ILE A 52 10.48 -6.35 19.30
N THR A 53 9.35 -7.04 19.18
CA THR A 53 8.12 -6.49 18.61
C THR A 53 7.53 -5.39 19.50
N SER A 54 7.54 -5.56 20.82
CA SER A 54 7.17 -4.51 21.77
C SER A 54 8.03 -3.25 21.63
N ARG A 55 9.36 -3.39 21.47
CA ARG A 55 10.26 -2.25 21.25
C ARG A 55 10.01 -1.54 19.92
N ALA A 56 9.66 -2.30 18.89
CA ALA A 56 9.32 -1.74 17.58
C ALA A 56 8.00 -0.95 17.62
N PHE A 57 7.03 -1.35 18.45
CA PHE A 57 5.76 -0.64 18.63
C PHE A 57 5.87 0.58 19.57
N ALA A 58 6.82 0.56 20.51
CA ALA A 58 7.01 1.60 21.52
C ALA A 58 7.13 3.07 21.03
N PRO A 59 7.60 3.39 19.80
CA PRO A 59 7.61 4.75 19.30
C PRO A 59 6.24 5.46 19.31
N HIS A 60 5.13 4.72 19.26
CA HIS A 60 3.77 5.27 19.37
C HIS A 60 3.45 5.90 20.74
N TYR A 61 4.24 5.58 21.78
CA TYR A 61 4.09 6.10 23.14
C TYR A 61 5.01 7.26 23.47
N ARG A 62 5.81 7.74 22.52
CA ARG A 62 6.70 8.88 22.76
C ARG A 62 5.87 10.16 22.90
N GLU A 63 6.19 10.98 23.90
CA GLU A 63 5.53 12.28 24.13
C GLU A 63 5.59 13.17 22.89
N MET A 64 6.75 13.22 22.23
CA MET A 64 6.88 13.81 20.91
C MET A 64 6.59 12.74 19.86
N TYR A 65 5.39 12.80 19.27
CA TYR A 65 4.97 11.86 18.23
C TYR A 65 5.92 11.95 17.02
N PRO A 66 6.67 10.89 16.69
CA PRO A 66 7.62 10.95 15.59
C PRO A 66 6.91 11.09 14.24
N GLY A 67 7.32 12.07 13.42
CA GLY A 67 6.71 12.32 12.11
C GLY A 67 6.80 11.16 11.12
N TYR A 68 7.72 10.21 11.32
CA TYR A 68 7.84 9.01 10.48
C TYR A 68 6.75 7.95 10.74
N LEU A 69 5.96 8.09 11.81
CA LEU A 69 4.84 7.19 12.14
C LEU A 69 3.54 7.53 11.39
N GLY A 70 3.62 8.33 10.33
CA GLY A 70 2.50 8.65 9.45
C GLY A 70 2.23 7.55 8.42
N GLY A 71 0.96 7.41 8.01
CA GLY A 71 0.55 6.60 6.85
C GLY A 71 0.95 5.13 6.96
N ALA A 72 1.50 4.56 5.87
CA ALA A 72 1.86 3.14 5.79
C ALA A 72 2.90 2.70 6.84
N ASN A 73 3.79 3.58 7.29
CA ASN A 73 4.75 3.27 8.36
C ASN A 73 4.03 3.11 9.70
N GLY A 74 3.09 3.99 10.02
CA GLY A 74 2.26 3.91 11.22
C GLY A 74 1.50 2.59 11.27
N ILE A 75 0.83 2.22 10.17
CA ILE A 75 0.12 0.95 10.05
C ILE A 75 1.06 -0.25 10.14
N GLY A 76 2.19 -0.23 9.42
CA GLY A 76 3.16 -1.32 9.46
C GLY A 76 3.69 -1.56 10.87
N ILE A 77 3.90 -0.50 11.66
CA ILE A 77 4.32 -0.61 13.06
C ILE A 77 3.14 -1.00 13.96
N ALA A 78 1.91 -0.57 13.67
CA ALA A 78 0.72 -0.99 14.40
C ALA A 78 0.40 -2.48 14.22
N VAL A 79 0.58 -3.04 13.02
CA VAL A 79 0.49 -4.50 12.79
C VAL A 79 1.48 -5.26 13.68
N ILE A 80 2.72 -4.75 13.81
CA ILE A 80 3.70 -5.33 14.75
C ILE A 80 3.21 -5.25 16.20
N GLY A 81 2.49 -4.18 16.57
CA GLY A 81 1.86 -4.03 17.88
C GLY A 81 0.75 -5.05 18.15
N ILE A 82 -0.06 -5.37 17.14
CA ILE A 82 -1.11 -6.40 17.22
C ILE A 82 -0.47 -7.77 17.38
N ASP A 83 0.55 -8.09 16.58
CA ASP A 83 1.28 -9.36 16.67
C ASP A 83 2.00 -9.50 18.03
N ALA A 84 2.60 -8.41 18.54
CA ALA A 84 3.16 -8.36 19.88
C ALA A 84 2.06 -8.63 20.92
N GLY A 85 0.91 -7.97 20.78
CA GLY A 85 -0.24 -8.20 21.64
C GLY A 85 -0.72 -9.65 21.63
N LEU A 86 -0.81 -10.30 20.46
CA LEU A 86 -1.23 -11.70 20.35
C LEU A 86 -0.21 -12.68 20.95
N SER A 87 1.08 -12.37 20.85
CA SER A 87 2.18 -13.22 21.35
C SER A 87 2.53 -12.99 22.83
N GLU A 88 2.06 -11.88 23.42
CA GLU A 88 2.25 -11.54 24.82
C GLU A 88 1.38 -12.37 25.77
N ASN A 89 1.77 -12.37 27.06
CA ASN A 89 1.04 -13.00 28.16
C ASN A 89 0.84 -14.51 28.05
N ASN A 90 1.90 -15.26 27.70
CA ASN A 90 1.89 -16.74 27.74
C ASN A 90 0.63 -17.35 27.11
N LYS A 91 0.34 -16.96 25.85
CA LYS A 91 -0.80 -17.42 25.03
C LYS A 91 -2.19 -16.84 25.39
N THR A 92 -2.29 -15.89 26.32
CA THR A 92 -3.57 -15.19 26.62
C THR A 92 -3.75 -13.88 25.85
N GLY A 93 -2.68 -13.35 25.25
CA GLY A 93 -2.69 -12.09 24.51
C GLY A 93 -2.80 -10.85 25.41
N ASN A 94 -2.48 -9.69 24.86
CA ASN A 94 -2.57 -8.37 25.47
C ASN A 94 -3.62 -7.54 24.73
N VAL A 95 -4.87 -7.71 25.14
CA VAL A 95 -6.04 -7.08 24.49
C VAL A 95 -5.90 -5.56 24.41
N SER A 96 -5.40 -4.91 25.46
CA SER A 96 -5.24 -3.45 25.46
C SER A 96 -4.25 -2.96 24.41
N LYS A 97 -3.14 -3.69 24.21
CA LYS A 97 -2.15 -3.38 23.17
C LYS A 97 -2.71 -3.62 21.77
N ILE A 98 -3.49 -4.69 21.59
CA ILE A 98 -4.18 -4.98 20.33
C ILE A 98 -5.14 -3.83 19.99
N VAL A 99 -5.95 -3.38 20.96
CA VAL A 99 -6.90 -2.27 20.77
C VAL A 99 -6.19 -0.96 20.43
N ASP A 100 -5.16 -0.56 21.19
CA ASP A 100 -4.40 0.68 20.95
C ASP A 100 -3.70 0.67 19.57
N ALA A 101 -3.10 -0.45 19.19
CA ALA A 101 -2.52 -0.61 17.86
C ALA A 101 -3.60 -0.50 16.77
N TYR A 102 -4.77 -1.12 16.99
CA TYR A 102 -5.89 -1.09 16.05
C TYR A 102 -6.44 0.33 15.86
N GLU A 103 -6.61 1.13 16.92
CA GLU A 103 -7.08 2.52 16.81
C GLU A 103 -6.13 3.43 16.03
N ARG A 104 -4.81 3.20 16.12
CA ARG A 104 -3.79 4.00 15.43
C ARG A 104 -3.76 3.78 13.93
N VAL A 105 -4.17 2.59 13.49
CA VAL A 105 -4.32 2.26 12.06
C VAL A 105 -5.38 3.15 11.40
N HIS A 106 -6.45 3.46 12.13
CA HIS A 106 -7.62 4.16 11.60
C HIS A 106 -7.49 5.68 11.54
N ASN A 107 -6.38 6.26 12.01
CA ASN A 107 -6.21 7.71 12.20
C ASN A 107 -4.97 8.28 11.46
N GLN A 108 -4.86 8.12 10.13
CA GLN A 108 -3.66 8.53 9.37
C GLN A 108 -3.99 9.34 8.10
N HIS A 109 -3.34 10.50 7.89
CA HIS A 109 -3.44 11.34 6.67
C HIS A 109 -2.16 12.16 6.39
N ASN A 110 -1.71 12.26 5.12
CA ASN A 110 -0.89 13.37 4.57
C ASN A 110 -0.79 13.34 3.01
N GLY A 111 -0.63 14.52 2.39
CA GLY A 111 -0.97 14.81 0.98
C GLY A 111 0.14 14.74 -0.07
N ILE A 112 0.67 13.54 -0.37
CA ILE A 112 1.36 13.26 -1.64
C ILE A 112 0.69 12.03 -2.25
N ILE A 113 0.42 12.05 -3.55
CA ILE A 113 -0.20 10.91 -4.25
C ILE A 113 0.81 9.78 -4.44
N PHE A 114 0.67 8.76 -3.61
CA PHE A 114 1.56 7.61 -3.52
C PHE A 114 0.77 6.30 -3.50
N ASP A 115 -0.43 6.30 -4.07
CA ASP A 115 -1.37 5.18 -4.02
C ASP A 115 -0.75 3.88 -4.56
N GLY A 116 0.08 3.96 -5.60
CA GLY A 116 0.79 2.80 -6.15
C GLY A 116 2.07 2.40 -5.40
N ASN A 117 2.52 3.20 -4.42
CA ASN A 117 3.64 2.89 -3.55
C ASN A 117 3.17 2.76 -2.09
N TYR A 118 3.30 3.80 -1.25
CA TYR A 118 2.89 3.72 0.16
C TYR A 118 1.40 3.42 0.34
N GLY A 119 0.52 3.93 -0.52
CA GLY A 119 -0.92 3.63 -0.45
C GLY A 119 -1.22 2.15 -0.68
N LYS A 120 -0.50 1.47 -1.56
CA LYS A 120 -0.61 0.02 -1.76
C LYS A 120 -0.30 -0.74 -0.47
N ASP A 121 0.69 -0.28 0.30
CA ASP A 121 1.12 -0.93 1.54
C ASP A 121 0.15 -0.64 2.68
N PHE A 122 -0.44 0.56 2.70
CA PHE A 122 -1.58 0.93 3.54
C PHE A 122 -2.77 -0.01 3.26
N ILE A 123 -3.19 -0.13 1.99
CA ILE A 123 -4.30 -0.96 1.56
C ILE A 123 -4.07 -2.42 1.95
N ASN A 124 -2.92 -3.00 1.58
CA ASN A 124 -2.62 -4.40 1.90
C ASN A 124 -2.61 -4.66 3.41
N SER A 125 -2.03 -3.75 4.20
CA SER A 125 -1.93 -3.95 5.64
C SER A 125 -3.28 -3.80 6.34
N LEU A 126 -4.15 -2.91 5.88
CA LEU A 126 -5.51 -2.79 6.41
C LEU A 126 -6.39 -3.99 6.02
N LEU A 127 -6.24 -4.51 4.80
CA LEU A 127 -6.92 -5.73 4.37
C LEU A 127 -6.50 -6.95 5.20
N ASP A 128 -5.20 -7.16 5.37
CA ASP A 128 -4.66 -8.23 6.22
C ASP A 128 -5.20 -8.11 7.65
N LEU A 129 -5.32 -6.89 8.16
CA LEU A 129 -5.85 -6.63 9.48
C LEU A 129 -7.34 -6.97 9.61
N GLU A 130 -8.17 -6.50 8.68
CA GLU A 130 -9.60 -6.81 8.67
C GLU A 130 -9.85 -8.31 8.54
N LEU A 131 -9.02 -9.02 7.76
CA LEU A 131 -9.05 -10.47 7.64
C LEU A 131 -8.80 -11.17 8.97
N LEU A 132 -7.81 -10.71 9.74
CA LEU A 132 -7.51 -11.25 11.07
C LEU A 132 -8.60 -10.93 12.10
N ALA A 133 -9.29 -9.80 11.95
CA ALA A 133 -10.34 -9.36 12.86
C ALA A 133 -11.69 -10.07 12.64
N LEU A 134 -11.87 -10.82 11.55
CA LEU A 134 -13.11 -11.52 11.24
C LEU A 134 -13.58 -12.43 12.38
N ASN A 135 -14.87 -12.37 12.67
CA ASN A 135 -15.51 -13.14 13.76
C ASN A 135 -14.92 -12.84 15.16
N THR A 136 -14.22 -11.72 15.33
CA THR A 136 -13.78 -11.21 16.64
C THR A 136 -14.57 -9.94 17.02
N GLN A 137 -14.27 -9.36 18.19
CA GLN A 137 -14.81 -8.07 18.62
C GLN A 137 -14.08 -6.86 18.00
N PHE A 138 -12.99 -7.10 17.28
CA PHE A 138 -12.11 -6.07 16.74
C PHE A 138 -12.34 -5.64 15.28
N PRO A 139 -13.33 -6.10 14.49
CA PRO A 139 -13.53 -5.56 13.15
C PRO A 139 -13.72 -4.05 13.13
N ALA A 140 -13.38 -3.43 12.00
CA ALA A 140 -13.58 -2.01 11.81
C ALA A 140 -15.06 -1.64 11.96
N ASN A 141 -15.32 -0.48 12.58
CA ASN A 141 -16.65 0.09 12.61
C ASN A 141 -17.09 0.52 11.19
N GLN A 142 -18.37 0.82 11.02
CA GLN A 142 -18.91 1.16 9.70
C GLN A 142 -18.24 2.39 9.09
N THR A 143 -17.98 3.44 9.88
CA THR A 143 -17.30 4.66 9.41
C THR A 143 -15.94 4.37 8.79
N THR A 144 -15.13 3.54 9.45
CA THR A 144 -13.83 3.11 8.91
C THR A 144 -14.00 2.34 7.60
N LYS A 145 -14.95 1.41 7.55
CA LYS A 145 -15.21 0.60 6.35
C LYS A 145 -15.66 1.48 5.19
N ASP A 146 -16.50 2.48 5.44
CA ASP A 146 -16.96 3.44 4.45
C ASP A 146 -15.79 4.30 3.92
N ILE A 147 -14.94 4.81 4.82
CA ILE A 147 -13.73 5.58 4.45
C ILE A 147 -12.78 4.72 3.62
N PHE A 148 -12.56 3.48 4.05
CA PHE A 148 -11.67 2.58 3.34
C PHE A 148 -12.25 2.17 1.98
N GLY A 149 -13.55 1.90 1.90
CA GLY A 149 -14.26 1.66 0.65
C GLY A 149 -14.15 2.85 -0.31
N PHE A 150 -14.30 4.07 0.18
CA PHE A 150 -14.09 5.29 -0.60
C PHE A 150 -12.64 5.41 -1.12
N HIS A 151 -11.64 5.11 -0.28
CA HIS A 151 -10.24 5.08 -0.69
C HIS A 151 -10.00 4.02 -1.78
N LEU A 152 -10.47 2.79 -1.58
CA LEU A 152 -10.34 1.70 -2.55
C LEU A 152 -11.01 2.02 -3.89
N ASP A 153 -12.19 2.63 -3.89
CA ASP A 153 -12.86 3.06 -5.14
C ASP A 153 -12.04 4.10 -5.91
N GLY A 154 -11.40 5.03 -5.20
CA GLY A 154 -10.45 5.97 -5.78
C GLY A 154 -9.20 5.25 -6.32
N SER A 155 -8.51 4.48 -5.48
CA SER A 155 -7.24 3.87 -5.81
C SER A 155 -7.34 2.87 -6.96
N ARG A 156 -8.41 2.05 -7.02
CA ARG A 156 -8.60 1.10 -8.15
C ARG A 156 -8.71 1.81 -9.50
N ARG A 157 -9.12 3.08 -9.55
CA ARG A 157 -9.16 3.84 -10.79
C ARG A 157 -7.77 4.13 -11.33
N MET A 158 -6.77 4.29 -10.48
CA MET A 158 -5.36 4.56 -10.82
C MET A 158 -4.60 3.32 -11.34
N THR A 159 -5.33 2.32 -11.83
CA THR A 159 -4.77 1.04 -12.26
C THR A 159 -5.10 0.76 -13.72
N PHE A 160 -4.21 0.03 -14.37
CA PHE A 160 -4.37 -0.48 -15.73
C PHE A 160 -3.86 -1.93 -15.82
N THR A 161 -4.31 -2.67 -16.81
CA THR A 161 -3.85 -4.04 -17.05
C THR A 161 -2.81 -4.06 -18.17
N ASN A 162 -1.64 -4.65 -17.92
CA ASN A 162 -0.80 -5.10 -19.02
C ASN A 162 -1.43 -6.35 -19.66
N THR A 163 -1.96 -6.16 -20.85
CA THR A 163 -2.68 -7.18 -21.64
C THR A 163 -1.79 -8.31 -22.14
N LEU A 164 -0.47 -8.12 -22.20
CA LEU A 164 0.52 -9.11 -22.60
C LEU A 164 0.92 -10.00 -21.41
N SER A 165 1.34 -9.38 -20.30
CA SER A 165 1.77 -10.11 -19.09
C SER A 165 0.61 -10.57 -18.20
N LYS A 166 -0.61 -10.07 -18.42
CA LYS A 166 -1.80 -10.32 -17.61
C LYS A 166 -1.66 -9.86 -16.15
N VAL A 167 -0.93 -8.77 -15.96
CA VAL A 167 -0.68 -8.16 -14.66
C VAL A 167 -1.36 -6.81 -14.57
N ILE A 168 -2.11 -6.59 -13.48
CA ILE A 168 -2.63 -5.27 -13.15
C ILE A 168 -1.52 -4.48 -12.46
N ARG A 169 -1.36 -3.23 -12.91
CA ARG A 169 -0.36 -2.29 -12.41
C ARG A 169 -1.01 -1.00 -12.00
N TRP A 170 -0.34 -0.33 -11.10
CA TRP A 170 -0.58 1.07 -10.79
C TRP A 170 0.00 1.96 -11.89
N ASP A 171 -0.62 3.11 -12.11
CA ASP A 171 -0.07 4.18 -12.92
C ASP A 171 1.34 4.59 -12.43
N PHE A 172 2.24 4.91 -13.36
CA PHE A 172 3.65 5.09 -13.05
C PHE A 172 3.93 6.37 -12.24
N VAL A 173 3.14 7.43 -12.43
CA VAL A 173 3.28 8.67 -11.65
C VAL A 173 2.83 8.53 -10.20
N VAL A 174 1.87 7.63 -9.91
CA VAL A 174 1.42 7.35 -8.53
C VAL A 174 2.29 6.31 -7.82
N SER A 175 3.24 5.72 -8.55
CA SER A 175 4.13 4.66 -8.07
C SER A 175 5.62 5.06 -8.09
N LEU A 176 5.94 6.30 -8.47
CA LEU A 176 7.30 6.81 -8.69
C LEU A 176 8.13 6.02 -9.71
N ALA A 177 7.59 5.74 -10.89
CA ALA A 177 8.29 4.99 -11.94
C ALA A 177 8.62 3.52 -11.59
N ASP A 178 8.24 3.03 -10.40
CA ASP A 178 8.26 1.62 -10.04
C ASP A 178 6.87 1.00 -10.21
N SER A 179 6.66 0.15 -11.23
CA SER A 179 5.40 -0.58 -11.34
C SER A 179 5.37 -1.84 -10.49
N TYR A 180 4.93 -1.70 -9.24
CA TYR A 180 4.62 -2.86 -8.42
C TYR A 180 3.36 -3.58 -8.95
N PRO A 181 3.40 -4.91 -9.15
CA PRO A 181 2.21 -5.66 -9.50
C PRO A 181 1.20 -5.61 -8.34
N ILE A 182 -0.09 -5.52 -8.66
CA ILE A 182 -1.14 -5.65 -7.66
C ILE A 182 -1.23 -7.12 -7.22
N ARG A 183 -1.13 -7.37 -5.92
CA ARG A 183 -1.40 -8.69 -5.35
C ARG A 183 -2.91 -8.85 -5.14
N LEU A 184 -3.60 -9.50 -6.07
CA LEU A 184 -5.04 -9.79 -6.00
C LEU A 184 -5.48 -10.58 -4.74
N GLN A 185 -4.59 -11.36 -4.14
CA GLN A 185 -4.91 -12.21 -2.98
C GLN A 185 -5.36 -11.42 -1.74
N THR A 186 -4.91 -10.17 -1.58
CA THR A 186 -5.31 -9.31 -0.44
C THR A 186 -6.72 -8.75 -0.61
N LEU A 187 -7.23 -8.65 -1.84
CA LEU A 187 -8.51 -8.01 -2.13
C LEU A 187 -9.71 -8.97 -2.05
N ALA A 188 -9.50 -10.29 -1.93
CA ALA A 188 -10.57 -11.29 -1.85
C ALA A 188 -11.11 -11.51 -0.40
N ALA A 189 -11.08 -10.48 0.45
CA ALA A 189 -11.49 -10.58 1.85
C ALA A 189 -13.02 -10.63 2.01
N PRO A 190 -13.59 -11.32 3.02
CA PRO A 190 -15.01 -11.62 3.15
C PRO A 190 -15.86 -10.47 3.72
N LEU A 191 -15.45 -9.23 3.48
CA LEU A 191 -16.34 -8.07 3.59
C LEU A 191 -17.01 -7.91 2.22
N PRO A 192 -18.35 -7.78 2.13
CA PRO A 192 -19.08 -7.78 0.85
C PRO A 192 -18.49 -6.84 -0.21
N ASP A 193 -18.09 -5.63 0.19
CA ASP A 193 -17.50 -4.62 -0.69
C ASP A 193 -16.06 -4.96 -1.12
N LEU A 194 -15.32 -5.70 -0.28
CA LEU A 194 -13.96 -6.14 -0.59
C LEU A 194 -13.97 -7.35 -1.52
N ILE A 195 -14.83 -8.35 -1.28
CA ILE A 195 -15.03 -9.47 -2.21
C ILE A 195 -15.31 -8.91 -3.60
N GLU A 196 -16.20 -7.93 -3.73
CA GLU A 196 -16.50 -7.30 -5.02
C GLU A 196 -15.26 -6.69 -5.67
N VAL A 197 -14.46 -5.90 -4.94
CA VAL A 197 -13.22 -5.29 -5.48
C VAL A 197 -12.20 -6.36 -5.88
N GLY A 198 -11.98 -7.37 -5.04
CA GLY A 198 -11.04 -8.47 -5.32
C GLY A 198 -11.48 -9.34 -6.48
N THR A 199 -12.77 -9.67 -6.58
CA THR A 199 -13.35 -10.42 -7.70
C THR A 199 -13.28 -9.62 -8.98
N VAL A 200 -13.63 -8.33 -8.97
CA VAL A 200 -13.58 -7.46 -10.15
C VAL A 200 -12.14 -7.29 -10.66
N LEU A 201 -11.16 -7.16 -9.77
CA LEU A 201 -9.75 -7.09 -10.16
C LEU A 201 -9.20 -8.46 -10.58
N ALA A 202 -9.66 -9.56 -9.99
CA ALA A 202 -9.33 -10.92 -10.43
C ALA A 202 -9.88 -11.25 -11.83
N GLU A 203 -11.10 -10.84 -12.12
CA GLU A 203 -11.70 -10.95 -13.44
C GLU A 203 -10.96 -10.06 -14.45
N ALA A 204 -10.57 -8.86 -14.06
CA ALA A 204 -9.83 -7.93 -14.92
C ALA A 204 -8.41 -8.41 -15.28
N ALA A 205 -7.74 -9.16 -14.40
CA ALA A 205 -6.43 -9.74 -14.70
C ALA A 205 -6.51 -10.80 -15.81
N ASN A 206 -7.67 -11.45 -15.96
CA ASN A 206 -7.91 -12.44 -17.01
C ASN A 206 -8.52 -11.83 -18.28
N ASP A 207 -8.78 -10.51 -18.27
CA ASP A 207 -9.31 -9.77 -19.41
C ASP A 207 -8.20 -9.51 -20.46
N ARG A 208 -8.61 -9.23 -21.70
CA ARG A 208 -7.73 -8.73 -22.77
C ARG A 208 -7.71 -7.20 -22.85
N SER A 209 -8.47 -6.54 -21.99
CA SER A 209 -8.57 -5.09 -21.91
C SER A 209 -7.48 -4.48 -21.02
N VAL A 210 -6.92 -3.34 -21.44
CA VAL A 210 -6.08 -2.47 -20.59
C VAL A 210 -6.90 -1.81 -19.46
N ILE A 211 -8.23 -1.81 -19.60
CA ILE A 211 -9.17 -1.21 -18.66
C ILE A 211 -9.41 -2.15 -17.47
N ALA A 212 -8.55 -2.05 -16.45
CA ALA A 212 -8.69 -2.81 -15.21
C ALA A 212 -10.07 -2.59 -14.57
N ALA A 213 -10.71 -3.63 -14.04
CA ALA A 213 -12.05 -3.55 -13.45
C ALA A 213 -13.17 -3.01 -14.38
N LYS A 214 -12.94 -2.89 -15.70
CA LYS A 214 -13.90 -2.33 -16.68
C LYS A 214 -14.41 -0.93 -16.35
N LEU A 215 -13.65 -0.17 -15.54
CA LEU A 215 -13.99 1.20 -15.17
C LEU A 215 -13.69 2.15 -16.34
N THR A 216 -14.68 2.94 -16.75
CA THR A 216 -14.56 3.97 -17.80
C THR A 216 -14.91 5.35 -17.23
N GLY A 217 -14.63 6.40 -17.99
CA GLY A 217 -14.89 7.79 -17.63
C GLY A 217 -13.67 8.55 -17.10
N GLY A 218 -13.88 9.83 -16.80
CA GLY A 218 -12.89 10.70 -16.14
C GLY A 218 -12.94 10.58 -14.61
N ARG A 219 -11.79 10.73 -13.95
CA ARG A 219 -11.70 10.99 -12.52
C ARG A 219 -10.59 11.99 -12.19
N VAL A 220 -10.93 13.06 -11.50
CA VAL A 220 -10.07 14.13 -11.00
C VAL A 220 -9.85 13.93 -9.50
N PHE A 221 -8.59 13.85 -9.12
CA PHE A 221 -8.12 13.80 -7.75
C PHE A 221 -7.53 15.17 -7.39
N TRP A 222 -8.42 16.13 -7.15
CA TRP A 222 -8.07 17.55 -7.01
C TRP A 222 -7.06 17.84 -5.89
N SER A 223 -7.10 17.07 -4.80
CA SER A 223 -6.17 17.20 -3.67
C SER A 223 -4.75 16.73 -4.00
N SER A 224 -4.59 16.03 -5.13
CA SER A 224 -3.38 15.33 -5.53
C SER A 224 -2.83 15.83 -6.87
N ASP A 225 -3.49 16.81 -7.49
CA ASP A 225 -3.13 17.32 -8.81
C ASP A 225 -2.96 16.19 -9.83
N TYR A 226 -3.95 15.29 -9.87
CA TYR A 226 -3.91 14.10 -10.69
C TYR A 226 -5.27 13.88 -11.35
N MET A 227 -5.26 13.46 -12.61
CA MET A 227 -6.47 13.05 -13.30
C MET A 227 -6.19 11.80 -14.12
N ILE A 228 -7.20 10.93 -14.19
CA ILE A 228 -7.23 9.76 -15.04
C ILE A 228 -8.47 9.79 -15.92
N HIS A 229 -8.31 9.45 -17.19
CA HIS A 229 -9.40 9.32 -18.15
C HIS A 229 -9.34 7.96 -18.83
N ARG A 230 -10.47 7.25 -18.84
CA ARG A 230 -10.54 5.84 -19.23
C ARG A 230 -11.61 5.66 -20.29
N THR A 231 -11.19 5.34 -21.51
CA THR A 231 -12.11 4.97 -22.59
C THR A 231 -12.32 3.45 -22.58
N ASN A 232 -13.00 2.90 -23.60
CA ASN A 232 -13.07 1.45 -23.79
C ASN A 232 -11.76 0.82 -24.31
N ARG A 233 -10.76 1.64 -24.64
CA ARG A 233 -9.52 1.21 -25.30
C ARG A 233 -8.24 1.78 -24.70
N THR A 234 -8.35 2.86 -23.94
CA THR A 234 -7.20 3.59 -23.41
C THR A 234 -7.40 4.00 -21.96
N VAL A 235 -6.31 4.00 -21.21
CA VAL A 235 -6.18 4.72 -19.95
C VAL A 235 -5.20 5.86 -20.19
N THR A 236 -5.59 7.09 -19.94
CA THR A 236 -4.71 8.27 -20.03
C THR A 236 -4.68 8.95 -18.68
N THR A 237 -3.50 9.30 -18.20
CA THR A 237 -3.29 9.95 -16.90
C THR A 237 -2.54 11.24 -17.09
N VAL A 238 -2.78 12.21 -16.22
CA VAL A 238 -2.02 13.45 -16.14
C VAL A 238 -1.70 13.76 -14.68
N LYS A 239 -0.43 14.03 -14.39
CA LYS A 239 0.04 14.52 -13.10
C LYS A 239 0.47 15.97 -13.24
N MET A 240 -0.18 16.83 -12.47
CA MET A 240 0.06 18.26 -12.37
C MET A 240 0.74 18.59 -11.03
N LEU A 241 1.04 19.86 -10.84
CA LEU A 241 1.64 20.45 -9.65
C LEU A 241 0.90 21.73 -9.28
N SER A 242 0.60 21.91 -7.99
CA SER A 242 0.08 23.17 -7.44
C SER A 242 0.68 23.41 -6.07
N ASN A 243 0.34 24.53 -5.45
CA ASN A 243 0.69 24.84 -4.06
C ASN A 243 0.10 23.88 -3.01
N ARG A 244 -0.71 22.90 -3.42
CA ARG A 244 -1.21 21.82 -2.57
C ARG A 244 -0.30 20.60 -2.58
N THR A 245 0.56 20.47 -3.58
CA THR A 245 1.39 19.28 -3.81
C THR A 245 2.85 19.67 -4.05
N SER A 246 3.70 18.65 -4.05
CA SER A 246 5.12 18.75 -4.37
C SER A 246 5.43 17.84 -5.56
N THR A 247 6.51 18.12 -6.29
CA THR A 247 6.96 17.35 -7.45
C THR A 247 7.09 15.85 -7.16
N SER A 248 8.20 15.42 -6.57
CA SER A 248 8.49 14.03 -6.25
C SER A 248 9.42 13.98 -5.05
N LYS A 249 9.81 12.77 -4.62
CA LYS A 249 10.78 12.58 -3.54
C LYS A 249 11.83 11.58 -3.95
N CYS A 250 13.08 11.87 -3.60
CA CYS A 250 14.12 10.87 -3.52
C CYS A 250 14.21 10.34 -2.10
N THR A 251 14.00 9.05 -1.93
CA THR A 251 14.15 8.36 -0.64
C THR A 251 15.05 7.15 -0.86
N ASN A 252 16.06 6.97 -0.02
CA ASN A 252 17.04 5.87 -0.16
C ASN A 252 17.72 5.80 -1.54
N SER A 253 17.95 6.96 -2.17
CA SER A 253 18.50 7.06 -3.53
C SER A 253 17.57 6.54 -4.65
N GLU A 254 16.30 6.29 -4.35
CA GLU A 254 15.28 5.93 -5.35
C GLU A 254 14.63 7.18 -5.93
N GLY A 255 14.30 7.15 -7.22
CA GLY A 255 13.65 8.27 -7.93
C GLY A 255 14.46 9.59 -8.05
N PRO A 256 15.81 9.60 -8.16
CA PRO A 256 16.60 10.83 -8.20
C PRO A 256 16.25 11.79 -9.35
N TYR A 257 15.65 11.27 -10.43
CA TYR A 257 15.39 12.04 -11.65
C TYR A 257 13.91 12.42 -11.83
N ASN A 258 13.07 12.13 -10.84
CA ASN A 258 11.60 12.22 -10.95
C ASN A 258 11.05 13.66 -10.83
N PHE A 259 11.87 14.70 -10.94
CA PHE A 259 11.46 16.10 -10.75
C PHE A 259 10.30 16.46 -11.70
N HIS A 260 10.46 16.16 -12.99
CA HIS A 260 9.51 16.52 -14.04
C HIS A 260 8.27 15.60 -14.12
N LEU A 261 8.10 14.63 -13.21
CA LEU A 261 6.90 13.76 -13.22
C LEU A 261 5.62 14.49 -12.80
N SER A 262 5.71 15.73 -12.31
CA SER A 262 4.55 16.55 -11.96
C SER A 262 4.32 17.76 -12.88
N ASP A 263 5.13 17.89 -13.94
CA ASP A 263 5.05 19.02 -14.88
C ASP A 263 4.05 18.74 -16.01
N GLU A 264 2.83 18.35 -15.65
CA GLU A 264 1.81 17.85 -16.58
C GLU A 264 2.25 16.59 -17.34
N ALA A 265 2.93 15.67 -16.65
CA ALA A 265 3.32 14.39 -17.23
C ALA A 265 2.06 13.59 -17.66
N VAL A 266 1.99 13.21 -18.94
CA VAL A 266 0.87 12.49 -19.55
C VAL A 266 1.28 11.08 -19.96
N TYR A 267 0.72 10.05 -19.31
CA TYR A 267 0.91 8.66 -19.71
C TYR A 267 -0.36 8.11 -20.38
N THR A 268 -0.22 7.39 -21.48
CA THR A 268 -1.34 6.74 -22.18
C THR A 268 -1.06 5.26 -22.44
N TYR A 269 -1.97 4.41 -21.97
CA TYR A 269 -1.89 2.96 -22.05
C TYR A 269 -2.97 2.42 -22.99
N THR A 270 -2.57 1.66 -24.01
CA THR A 270 -3.46 0.91 -24.91
C THR A 270 -3.33 -0.60 -24.68
N THR A 271 -2.13 -1.05 -24.35
CA THR A 271 -1.76 -2.43 -24.06
C THR A 271 -1.32 -2.62 -22.62
N GLY A 272 -0.90 -1.54 -21.95
CA GLY A 272 -0.30 -1.53 -20.61
C GLY A 272 1.20 -1.89 -20.60
N ALA A 273 1.81 -2.10 -21.77
CA ALA A 273 3.25 -2.39 -21.90
C ALA A 273 4.07 -1.17 -22.33
N GLU A 274 3.44 -0.03 -22.63
CA GLU A 274 4.06 1.14 -23.29
C GLU A 274 5.26 1.71 -22.53
N TYR A 275 5.22 1.69 -21.21
CA TYR A 275 6.23 2.29 -20.34
C TYR A 275 6.86 1.27 -19.38
N GLU A 276 6.67 -0.03 -19.62
CA GLU A 276 7.34 -1.05 -18.85
C GLU A 276 8.85 -1.05 -19.12
N ASP A 277 9.63 -1.20 -18.06
CA ASP A 277 11.10 -1.32 -18.08
C ASP A 277 11.87 -0.19 -18.80
N MET A 278 11.23 0.96 -19.07
CA MET A 278 11.89 2.09 -19.74
C MET A 278 12.55 3.10 -18.81
N PHE A 279 12.14 3.17 -17.53
CA PHE A 279 12.54 4.27 -16.62
C PHE A 279 14.03 4.32 -16.31
N ALA A 280 14.75 3.21 -16.49
CA ALA A 280 16.21 3.18 -16.38
C ALA A 280 16.93 3.85 -17.57
N ALA A 281 16.28 3.92 -18.74
CA ALA A 281 16.81 4.49 -19.97
C ALA A 281 16.10 5.78 -20.41
N LEU A 282 15.06 6.18 -19.67
CA LEU A 282 14.28 7.38 -19.95
C LEU A 282 15.13 8.63 -19.74
N ASP A 283 15.05 9.56 -20.69
CA ASP A 283 15.52 10.93 -20.46
C ASP A 283 14.42 11.71 -19.75
N TYR A 284 14.69 12.06 -18.49
CA TYR A 284 13.73 12.70 -17.60
C TYR A 284 13.49 14.18 -17.93
N ASN A 285 14.23 14.77 -18.88
CA ASN A 285 13.91 16.10 -19.41
C ASN A 285 12.86 16.07 -20.52
N ILE A 286 12.43 14.89 -20.97
CA ILE A 286 11.47 14.71 -22.06
C ILE A 286 10.39 13.68 -21.70
N ILE A 287 9.93 13.73 -20.44
CA ILE A 287 8.76 12.95 -20.00
C ILE A 287 7.57 13.26 -20.94
N PRO A 288 6.79 12.26 -21.35
CA PRO A 288 5.63 12.49 -22.19
C PRO A 288 4.71 13.59 -21.63
N GLY A 289 4.36 14.57 -22.46
CA GLY A 289 3.42 15.65 -22.13
C GLY A 289 4.02 16.92 -21.53
N ILE A 290 5.24 16.86 -20.97
CA ILE A 290 5.79 18.01 -20.24
C ILE A 290 6.26 19.14 -21.16
N ILE A 291 6.33 20.35 -20.60
CA ILE A 291 7.01 21.51 -21.20
C ILE A 291 8.11 21.94 -20.23
N THR A 292 9.37 21.85 -20.64
CA THR A 292 10.52 22.20 -19.81
C THR A 292 11.65 22.80 -20.64
N ASP A 293 12.50 23.60 -19.99
CA ASP A 293 13.82 23.95 -20.53
C ASP A 293 14.73 22.72 -20.39
N TYR A 294 15.11 22.11 -21.52
CA TYR A 294 15.93 20.91 -21.51
C TYR A 294 17.24 21.13 -20.71
N ASN A 295 17.44 20.32 -19.66
CA ASN A 295 18.58 20.42 -18.74
C ASN A 295 18.67 21.76 -17.97
N GLY A 296 17.55 22.48 -17.84
CA GLY A 296 17.45 23.72 -17.05
C GLY A 296 17.48 23.46 -15.54
N THR A 297 17.05 22.27 -15.12
CA THR A 297 17.14 21.80 -13.73
C THR A 297 18.11 20.61 -13.66
N VAL A 298 19.06 20.66 -12.73
CA VAL A 298 19.89 19.48 -12.43
C VAL A 298 18.98 18.42 -11.82
N LEU A 299 18.90 17.25 -12.43
CA LEU A 299 18.07 16.15 -11.93
C LEU A 299 18.88 15.28 -10.96
N ASP A 300 18.66 15.45 -9.66
CA ASP A 300 19.25 14.62 -8.60
C ASP A 300 18.38 14.60 -7.32
N CYS A 301 18.80 13.82 -6.33
CA CYS A 301 18.07 13.70 -5.06
C CYS A 301 17.96 15.02 -4.26
N GLY A 302 18.84 15.99 -4.49
CA GLY A 302 18.81 17.30 -3.84
C GLY A 302 17.81 18.26 -4.46
N THR A 303 17.41 18.04 -5.72
CA THR A 303 16.50 18.92 -6.46
C THR A 303 15.12 18.33 -6.70
N VAL A 304 14.99 16.99 -6.66
CA VAL A 304 13.74 16.26 -6.99
C VAL A 304 12.50 16.72 -6.24
N ALA A 305 12.65 17.22 -5.01
CA ALA A 305 11.55 17.65 -4.16
C ALA A 305 11.44 19.18 -4.15
N ALA A 306 10.40 19.69 -4.80
CA ALA A 306 10.02 21.08 -4.81
C ALA A 306 8.51 21.22 -4.60
N ASP A 307 8.10 22.19 -3.79
CA ASP A 307 6.69 22.53 -3.62
C ASP A 307 6.20 23.30 -4.84
N GLY A 308 4.99 23.01 -5.29
CA GLY A 308 4.35 23.83 -6.31
C GLY A 308 4.10 25.25 -5.79
N ILE A 309 4.17 26.24 -6.67
CA ILE A 309 3.94 27.64 -6.31
C ILE A 309 2.61 28.16 -6.85
N ASP A 310 2.11 27.57 -7.94
CA ASP A 310 0.89 28.00 -8.58
C ASP A 310 -0.36 27.43 -7.90
N THR A 311 -1.40 28.25 -7.80
CA THR A 311 -2.70 27.81 -7.28
C THR A 311 -3.55 27.13 -8.36
N TYR A 312 -3.23 27.40 -9.62
CA TYR A 312 -3.98 26.97 -10.79
C TYR A 312 -3.47 25.61 -11.26
N ALA A 313 -4.00 24.55 -10.66
CA ALA A 313 -3.93 23.22 -11.23
C ALA A 313 -5.20 22.47 -10.83
N GLY A 314 -5.71 21.62 -11.70
CA GLY A 314 -6.88 20.82 -11.37
C GLY A 314 -7.63 20.36 -12.60
N GLY A 315 -8.90 20.01 -12.41
CA GLY A 315 -9.73 19.56 -13.51
C GLY A 315 -11.21 19.50 -13.16
N VAL A 316 -12.00 19.24 -14.19
CA VAL A 316 -13.44 18.99 -14.11
C VAL A 316 -13.77 17.68 -14.79
N GLU A 317 -14.77 16.97 -14.29
CA GLU A 317 -15.28 15.73 -14.87
C GLU A 317 -16.79 15.77 -15.01
N ALA A 318 -17.29 15.15 -16.08
CA ALA A 318 -18.70 14.88 -16.31
C ALA A 318 -18.79 13.56 -17.07
N ASP A 319 -19.17 12.48 -16.37
CA ASP A 319 -19.32 11.13 -16.91
C ASP A 319 -18.10 10.64 -17.73
N ASP A 320 -18.24 10.64 -19.05
CA ASP A 320 -17.26 10.18 -20.02
C ASP A 320 -16.35 11.29 -20.57
N ILE A 321 -16.43 12.49 -19.99
CA ILE A 321 -15.59 13.64 -20.35
C ILE A 321 -14.86 14.13 -19.10
N GLY A 322 -13.61 14.54 -19.28
CA GLY A 322 -12.95 15.37 -18.28
C GLY A 322 -11.92 16.28 -18.92
N MET A 323 -11.56 17.34 -18.20
CA MET A 323 -10.58 18.34 -18.60
C MET A 323 -9.68 18.62 -17.41
N ALA A 324 -8.38 18.71 -17.66
CA ALA A 324 -7.37 19.13 -16.69
C ALA A 324 -6.61 20.35 -17.23
N ALA A 325 -6.09 21.17 -16.33
CA ALA A 325 -5.22 22.30 -16.66
C ALA A 325 -4.31 22.64 -15.48
N MET A 326 -3.09 23.05 -15.81
CA MET A 326 -2.08 23.67 -14.95
C MET A 326 -1.46 24.87 -15.68
#